data_AF-A0A5C2H3R0-F1
#
_entry.id   AF-A0A5C2H3R0-F1
#
_cell.length_a   1.000
_cell.length_b   1.000
_cell.length_c   1.000
_cell.angle_alpha   90.00
_cell.angle_beta   90.00
_cell.angle_gamma   90.00
#
_symmetry.space_group_name_H-M   'P 1'
#
loop_
_entity.id
_entity.type
_entity.pdbx_description
1 polymer ?
#
loop_
_entity_poly.entity_id
_entity_poly.type
_entity_poly.pdbx_seq_one_letter_code
_entity_poly.pdbx_strand_id
1 'polypeptide(L)'
;MSLSNFFTKLIFLIVSICIILAFVFTILFQNASFQKEKELKKTEVTEIKKNEVKREVERVINYIKYRNSNTKTSNIQDLTQLQNEILQWIKTIRFGDNGYLFVNTLDKKALLFDGKIQNPAIIYPNNELMNLQLKILEDEKNNFIEYKFKKLNNEKLFEKIAYIQVFKEWGWIIGSGFYLDDATKEIENKNFIYEDIIYNELKSVSIVFVLLLLSLYFLSKKISTYINLNINNLILEFKKASKKNKKIEYENLTFNEFISLAKNINEILEKKLEAENKLKDHLKILDEHIISSTTNLEGKITSVSKAFCEVSGYSKEELIGNTHKLVRHDDIPDEIYRELWNTIKAKKTWRGEFKNQKKSGEIYWVEAIIEPLIQEDKVVGYTSIRHNITNKKKVEYLSITDELTQLYNRRHFNTIIEEELNRAKRRNDYISFLMLDIDYFKKYNDEYGHQKGDKILKEVSHVLKESSKRVSDFAFRIGGEEFALIFSSVEKENCLNFARSIKEEIENLKIENMNSEISNYLTVSIGLVCKKANEIKDSKELYKAADVALYEAKNSGRNQIRIKD
;
A
#
# COMPACT_ATOMS: atom_id res chain seq x y z
N MET A 1 12.13 -1.52 21.14
CA MET A 1 11.84 -0.26 21.88
C MET A 1 10.73 0.44 21.13
N SER A 2 9.61 0.83 21.75
CA SER A 2 8.54 1.55 21.02
C SER A 2 9.11 2.85 20.44
N LEU A 3 8.72 3.20 19.22
CA LEU A 3 9.18 4.43 18.54
C LEU A 3 8.95 5.67 19.42
N SER A 4 7.86 5.66 20.19
CA SER A 4 7.54 6.63 21.25
C SER A 4 8.64 6.77 22.31
N ASN A 5 9.17 5.66 22.84
CA ASN A 5 10.26 5.68 23.80
C ASN A 5 11.57 6.20 23.19
N PHE A 6 11.78 5.98 21.89
CA PHE A 6 12.93 6.54 21.18
C PHE A 6 12.81 8.06 21.04
N PHE A 7 11.70 8.56 20.50
CA PHE A 7 11.48 10.02 20.35
C PHE A 7 11.50 10.76 21.67
N THR A 8 10.92 10.20 22.73
CA THR A 8 10.93 10.83 24.05
C THR A 8 12.36 10.93 24.62
N LYS A 9 13.17 9.87 24.46
CA LYS A 9 14.59 9.89 24.85
C LYS A 9 15.40 10.87 24.00
N LEU A 10 15.12 10.95 22.70
CA LEU A 10 15.81 11.84 21.78
C LEU A 10 15.53 13.31 22.10
N ILE A 11 14.26 13.68 22.31
CA ILE A 11 13.87 15.05 22.70
C ILE A 11 14.52 15.40 24.04
N PHE A 12 14.44 14.51 25.03
CA PHE A 12 15.08 14.72 26.32
C PHE A 12 16.60 14.91 26.19
N LEU A 13 17.27 14.12 25.36
CA LEU A 13 18.70 14.23 25.12
C LEU A 13 19.07 15.58 24.49
N ILE A 14 18.36 15.98 23.42
CA ILE A 14 18.62 17.25 22.73
C ILE A 14 18.41 18.44 23.68
N VAL A 15 17.28 18.46 24.39
CA VAL A 15 16.97 19.53 25.34
C VAL A 15 18.01 19.58 26.46
N SER A 16 18.42 18.42 27.01
CA SER A 16 19.45 18.35 28.04
C SER A 16 20.79 18.88 27.55
N ILE A 17 21.20 18.54 26.32
CA ILE A 17 22.45 19.04 25.71
C ILE A 17 22.40 20.56 25.58
N CYS A 18 21.30 21.13 25.07
CA CYS A 18 21.16 22.58 24.93
C CYS A 18 21.27 23.31 26.27
N ILE A 19 20.66 22.75 27.32
CA ILE A 19 20.70 23.34 28.67
C ILE A 19 22.11 23.25 29.25
N ILE A 20 22.79 22.11 29.11
CA ILE A 20 24.19 21.95 29.53
C ILE A 20 25.09 22.97 28.82
N LEU A 21 24.93 23.14 27.50
CA LEU A 21 25.71 24.11 26.73
C LEU A 21 25.45 25.55 27.20
N ALA A 22 24.19 25.92 27.46
CA ALA A 22 23.84 27.23 27.98
C ALA A 22 24.46 27.49 29.36
N PHE A 23 24.47 26.49 30.24
CA PHE A 23 25.09 26.56 31.56
C PHE A 23 26.62 26.73 31.46
N VAL A 24 27.29 25.92 30.63
CA VAL A 24 28.74 26.04 30.38
C VAL A 24 29.08 27.41 29.80
N PHE A 25 28.29 27.90 28.84
CA PHE A 25 28.49 29.23 28.27
C PHE A 25 28.35 30.34 29.32
N THR A 26 27.38 30.21 30.23
CA THR A 26 27.16 31.18 31.32
C THR A 26 28.37 31.24 32.25
N ILE A 27 28.93 30.08 32.64
CA ILE A 27 30.15 30.00 33.47
C ILE A 27 31.34 30.65 32.76
N LEU A 28 31.56 30.32 31.49
CA LEU A 28 32.66 30.88 30.71
C LEU A 28 32.53 32.40 30.57
N PHE A 29 31.31 32.89 30.32
CA PHE A 29 31.02 34.32 30.22
C PHE A 29 31.26 35.06 31.54
N GLN A 30 30.78 34.53 32.68
CA GLN A 30 31.02 35.11 34.00
C GLN A 30 32.52 35.17 34.33
N ASN A 31 33.27 34.10 34.06
CA ASN A 31 34.71 34.08 34.28
C ASN A 31 35.44 35.12 33.40
N ALA A 32 35.08 35.22 32.12
CA ALA A 32 35.67 36.22 31.22
C ALA A 32 35.35 37.66 31.67
N SER A 33 34.11 37.91 32.11
CA SER A 33 33.69 39.21 32.66
C SER A 33 34.51 39.59 33.88
N PHE A 34 34.74 38.65 34.80
CA PHE A 34 35.52 38.86 36.01
C PHE A 34 36.98 39.25 35.71
N GLN A 35 37.64 38.54 34.78
CA GLN A 35 39.02 38.87 34.39
C GLN A 35 39.13 40.28 33.81
N LYS A 36 38.14 40.70 33.01
CA LYS A 36 38.09 42.04 32.44
C LYS A 36 37.92 43.12 33.51
N GLU A 37 37.07 42.89 34.51
CA GLU A 37 36.84 43.84 35.61
C GLU A 37 38.09 44.00 36.49
N LYS A 38 38.84 42.91 36.71
CA LYS A 38 40.10 42.92 37.47
C LYS A 38 41.17 43.81 36.81
N GLU A 39 41.33 43.72 35.50
CA GLU A 39 42.26 44.58 34.74
C GLU A 39 41.84 46.06 34.74
N LEU A 40 40.53 46.34 34.64
CA LEU A 40 40.00 47.70 34.70
C LEU A 40 40.31 48.37 36.04
N LYS A 41 40.06 47.68 37.16
CA LYS A 41 40.34 48.19 38.51
C LYS A 41 41.83 48.43 38.75
N LYS A 42 42.70 47.59 38.17
CA LYS A 42 44.16 47.78 38.25
C LYS A 42 44.60 49.09 37.59
N THR A 43 43.99 49.41 36.45
CA THR A 43 44.23 50.67 35.75
C THR A 43 43.72 51.86 36.58
N GLU A 44 42.51 51.75 37.13
CA GLU A 44 41.89 52.80 37.96
C GLU A 44 42.71 53.14 39.21
N VAL A 45 43.13 52.14 39.98
CA VAL A 45 43.95 52.34 41.19
C VAL A 45 45.29 52.99 40.86
N THR A 46 45.93 52.58 39.74
CA THR A 46 47.19 53.16 39.29
C THR A 46 47.03 54.65 38.96
N GLU A 47 45.93 55.02 38.29
CA GLU A 47 45.65 56.40 37.92
C GLU A 47 45.32 57.29 39.13
N ILE A 48 44.58 56.76 40.11
CA ILE A 48 44.32 57.44 41.39
C ILE A 48 45.66 57.75 42.08
N LYS A 49 46.59 56.79 42.13
CA LYS A 49 47.91 56.98 42.75
C LYS A 49 48.78 57.98 41.97
N LYS A 50 48.74 57.98 40.64
CA LYS A 50 49.39 59.02 39.80
C LYS A 50 48.90 60.42 40.19
N ASN A 51 47.58 60.60 40.31
CA ASN A 51 46.99 61.89 40.69
C ASN A 51 47.33 62.31 42.13
N GLU A 52 47.36 61.36 43.07
CA GLU A 52 47.76 61.60 44.46
C GLU A 52 49.18 62.19 44.54
N VAL A 53 50.15 61.54 43.90
CA VAL A 53 51.55 61.98 43.89
C VAL A 53 51.73 63.33 43.19
N LYS A 54 51.06 63.52 42.04
CA LYS A 54 51.07 64.80 41.31
C LYS A 54 50.62 65.96 42.19
N ARG A 55 49.48 65.79 42.89
CA ARG A 55 48.92 66.80 43.79
C ARG A 55 49.89 67.18 44.92
N GLU A 56 50.60 66.20 45.49
CA GLU A 56 51.55 66.45 46.58
C GLU A 56 52.76 67.28 46.11
N VAL A 57 53.30 66.98 44.92
CA VAL A 57 54.40 67.76 44.33
C VAL A 57 53.95 69.16 43.95
N GLU A 58 52.78 69.30 43.31
CA GLU A 58 52.22 70.62 42.94
C GLU A 58 51.93 71.47 44.18
N ARG A 59 51.45 70.87 45.28
CA ARG A 59 51.24 71.58 46.56
C ARG A 59 52.55 72.16 47.07
N VAL A 60 53.65 71.39 47.02
CA VAL A 60 54.98 71.85 47.42
C VAL A 60 55.47 72.98 46.51
N ILE A 61 55.37 72.82 45.19
CA ILE A 61 55.78 73.85 44.22
C ILE A 61 55.00 75.16 44.42
N ASN A 62 53.69 75.08 44.61
CA ASN A 62 52.86 76.26 44.83
C ASN A 62 53.20 76.96 46.15
N TYR A 63 53.51 76.20 47.20
CA TYR A 63 53.99 76.77 48.46
C TYR A 63 55.34 77.48 48.30
N ILE A 64 56.27 76.88 47.54
CA ILE A 64 57.56 77.50 47.20
C ILE A 64 57.35 78.79 46.44
N LYS A 65 56.50 78.80 45.40
CA LYS A 65 56.15 80.01 44.64
C LYS A 65 55.63 81.14 45.54
N TYR A 66 54.70 80.83 46.43
CA TYR A 66 54.12 81.79 47.38
C TYR A 66 55.17 82.38 48.34
N ARG A 67 56.03 81.52 48.90
CA ARG A 67 57.11 81.97 49.81
C ARG A 67 58.16 82.80 49.05
N ASN A 68 58.50 82.38 47.83
CA ASN A 68 59.48 83.07 46.97
C ASN A 68 58.98 84.46 46.55
N SER A 69 57.69 84.60 46.19
CA SER A 69 57.12 85.91 45.80
C SER A 69 56.99 86.91 46.96
N ASN A 70 56.80 86.44 48.19
CA ASN A 70 56.66 87.29 49.37
C ASN A 70 58.00 87.71 49.99
N THR A 71 59.10 87.12 49.57
CA THR A 71 60.45 87.44 50.04
C THR A 71 61.06 88.48 49.08
N LYS A 72 60.77 89.78 49.29
CA LYS A 72 61.35 90.88 48.50
C LYS A 72 62.79 91.15 48.95
N THR A 73 63.79 90.39 48.48
CA THR A 73 65.20 90.75 48.73
C THR A 73 66.17 90.33 47.62
N SER A 74 66.96 91.29 47.15
CA SER A 74 68.12 91.09 46.25
C SER A 74 69.38 90.59 47.00
N ASN A 75 69.21 89.87 48.12
CA ASN A 75 70.30 89.44 49.00
C ASN A 75 70.40 87.90 49.04
N ILE A 76 71.61 87.36 48.77
CA ILE A 76 71.88 85.92 48.62
C ILE A 76 71.71 85.14 49.94
N GLN A 77 71.97 85.78 51.10
CA GLN A 77 71.84 85.14 52.41
C GLN A 77 70.39 84.79 52.77
N ASP A 78 69.42 85.67 52.46
CA ASP A 78 68.00 85.44 52.77
C ASP A 78 67.40 84.31 51.92
N LEU A 79 67.81 84.21 50.65
CA LEU A 79 67.39 83.13 49.75
C LEU A 79 67.87 81.76 50.24
N THR A 80 69.11 81.70 50.74
CA THR A 80 69.71 80.46 51.26
C THR A 80 69.01 80.00 52.54
N GLN A 81 68.64 80.94 53.41
CA GLN A 81 67.86 80.64 54.62
C GLN A 81 66.46 80.12 54.27
N LEU A 82 65.76 80.78 53.33
CA LEU A 82 64.43 80.35 52.88
C LEU A 82 64.46 78.95 52.23
N GLN A 83 65.45 78.69 51.38
CA GLN A 83 65.65 77.37 50.78
C GLN A 83 65.85 76.28 51.84
N ASN A 84 66.66 76.54 52.87
CA ASN A 84 66.86 75.58 53.97
C ASN A 84 65.58 75.35 54.78
N GLU A 85 64.79 76.40 55.09
CA GLU A 85 63.50 76.27 55.77
C GLU A 85 62.52 75.39 54.98
N ILE A 86 62.40 75.66 53.67
CA ILE A 86 61.53 74.88 52.78
C ILE A 86 62.03 73.43 52.68
N LEU A 87 63.33 73.21 52.57
CA LEU A 87 63.89 71.86 52.47
C LEU A 87 63.61 71.04 53.75
N GLN A 88 63.69 71.67 54.94
CA GLN A 88 63.30 71.05 56.21
C GLN A 88 61.80 70.73 56.24
N TRP A 89 60.95 71.60 55.69
CA TRP A 89 59.52 71.33 55.57
C TRP A 89 59.21 70.18 54.60
N ILE A 90 59.80 70.17 53.40
CA ILE A 90 59.59 69.08 52.42
C ILE A 90 59.99 67.73 53.01
N LYS A 91 61.08 67.69 53.81
CA LYS A 91 61.53 66.48 54.50
C LYS A 91 60.45 65.89 55.42
N THR A 92 59.57 66.69 56.04
CA THR A 92 58.54 66.16 56.97
C THR A 92 57.30 65.62 56.26
N ILE A 93 57.10 65.94 54.98
CA ILE A 93 55.92 65.50 54.23
C ILE A 93 56.02 63.99 53.93
N ARG A 94 55.02 63.24 54.38
CA ARG A 94 54.83 61.80 54.12
C ARG A 94 53.38 61.54 53.73
N PHE A 95 53.16 60.60 52.83
CA PHE A 95 51.82 60.21 52.38
C PHE A 95 51.84 58.76 51.87
N GLY A 96 50.70 58.07 52.02
CA GLY A 96 50.64 56.62 51.83
C GLY A 96 51.63 55.87 52.74
N ASP A 97 51.90 54.60 52.39
CA ASP A 97 52.77 53.74 53.20
C ASP A 97 54.27 54.07 53.04
N ASN A 98 54.68 54.49 51.84
CA ASN A 98 56.09 54.68 51.47
C ASN A 98 56.39 56.00 50.76
N GLY A 99 55.42 56.94 50.70
CA GLY A 99 55.55 58.19 49.95
C GLY A 99 56.39 59.22 50.67
N TYR A 100 57.35 59.79 49.95
CA TYR A 100 58.20 60.88 50.40
C TYR A 100 58.56 61.76 49.20
N LEU A 101 58.88 63.03 49.46
CA LEU A 101 59.41 63.93 48.43
C LEU A 101 60.94 63.86 48.36
N PHE A 102 61.46 64.02 47.16
CA PHE A 102 62.88 64.24 46.90
C PHE A 102 63.09 65.59 46.22
N VAL A 103 64.25 66.17 46.45
CA VAL A 103 64.65 67.46 45.87
C VAL A 103 66.06 67.30 45.32
N ASN A 104 66.20 67.50 44.02
CA ASN A 104 67.48 67.52 43.31
C ASN A 104 67.67 68.88 42.65
N THR A 105 68.85 69.14 42.12
CA THR A 105 69.18 70.39 41.43
C THR A 105 69.50 70.15 39.96
N LEU A 106 69.36 71.19 39.13
CA LEU A 106 69.72 71.15 37.71
C LEU A 106 71.21 70.84 37.47
N ASP A 107 72.09 71.16 38.42
CA ASP A 107 73.53 70.84 38.40
C ASP A 107 73.86 69.42 38.91
N LYS A 108 72.87 68.52 38.90
CA LYS A 108 73.02 67.09 39.22
C LYS A 108 73.35 66.78 40.69
N LYS A 109 72.96 67.65 41.63
CA LYS A 109 73.09 67.39 43.08
C LYS A 109 71.76 66.98 43.70
N ALA A 110 71.82 66.21 44.77
CA ALA A 110 70.69 65.81 45.58
C ALA A 110 70.67 66.64 46.88
N LEU A 111 69.58 67.36 47.12
CA LEU A 111 69.35 68.15 48.33
C LEU A 111 68.55 67.37 49.38
N LEU A 112 67.54 66.63 48.92
CA LEU A 112 66.75 65.70 49.73
C LEU A 112 66.71 64.36 49.00
N PHE A 113 67.47 63.40 49.50
CA PHE A 113 67.61 62.06 48.93
C PHE A 113 67.34 61.01 50.00
N ASP A 114 66.58 59.96 49.64
CA ASP A 114 66.23 58.86 50.55
C ASP A 114 65.60 59.36 51.86
N GLY A 115 64.75 60.40 51.76
CA GLY A 115 64.08 61.03 52.91
C GLY A 115 64.99 61.85 53.85
N LYS A 116 66.27 62.07 53.50
CA LYS A 116 67.26 62.78 54.31
C LYS A 116 67.87 63.97 53.56
N ILE A 117 68.00 65.10 54.25
CA ILE A 117 68.67 66.30 53.72
C ILE A 117 70.17 66.05 53.64
N GLN A 118 70.77 66.46 52.54
CA GLN A 118 72.20 66.32 52.25
C GLN A 118 72.87 67.68 52.44
N ASN A 119 73.73 67.82 53.46
CA ASN A 119 74.50 69.04 53.72
C ASN A 119 75.97 68.69 54.00
N PRO A 120 76.91 69.01 53.09
CA PRO A 120 76.70 69.66 51.79
C PRO A 120 75.91 68.76 50.81
N ALA A 121 75.31 69.36 49.79
CA ALA A 121 74.60 68.63 48.75
C ALA A 121 75.52 67.63 48.03
N ILE A 122 75.09 66.37 47.89
CA ILE A 122 75.87 65.31 47.24
C ILE A 122 75.57 65.26 45.74
N ILE A 123 76.52 64.76 44.94
CA ILE A 123 76.23 64.42 43.53
C ILE A 123 75.17 63.31 43.52
N TYR A 124 74.15 63.45 42.67
CA TYR A 124 73.07 62.46 42.60
C TYR A 124 73.64 61.08 42.23
N PRO A 125 73.39 60.03 43.03
CA PRO A 125 74.17 58.78 42.95
C PRO A 125 73.85 57.92 41.73
N ASN A 126 72.72 58.13 41.05
CA ASN A 126 72.33 57.37 39.86
C ASN A 126 72.22 58.29 38.64
N ASN A 127 73.24 58.29 37.80
CA ASN A 127 73.32 59.14 36.61
C ASN A 127 72.21 58.87 35.58
N GLU A 128 71.83 57.61 35.38
CA GLU A 128 70.76 57.25 34.44
C GLU A 128 69.41 57.82 34.88
N LEU A 129 69.08 57.63 36.18
CA LEU A 129 67.87 58.19 36.76
C LEU A 129 67.91 59.72 36.77
N MET A 130 69.05 60.34 37.06
CA MET A 130 69.16 61.81 37.01
C MET A 130 68.95 62.35 35.59
N ASN A 131 69.52 61.69 34.58
CA ASN A 131 69.29 62.05 33.18
C ASN A 131 67.82 61.86 32.78
N LEU A 132 67.14 60.82 33.31
CA LEU A 132 65.71 60.62 33.08
C LEU A 132 64.87 61.77 33.67
N GLN A 133 65.23 62.28 34.84
CA GLN A 133 64.57 63.46 35.44
C GLN A 133 64.83 64.72 34.62
N LEU A 134 66.04 64.91 34.11
CA LEU A 134 66.41 66.07 33.29
C LEU A 134 65.71 66.08 31.93
N LYS A 135 65.44 64.92 31.32
CA LYS A 135 64.69 64.81 30.05
C LYS A 135 63.28 65.40 30.13
N ILE A 136 62.68 65.49 31.32
CA ILE A 136 61.36 66.12 31.52
C ILE A 136 61.40 67.61 31.13
N LEU A 137 62.58 68.25 31.16
CA LEU A 137 62.77 69.63 30.69
C LEU A 137 62.59 69.78 29.17
N GLU A 138 62.75 68.70 28.41
CA GLU A 138 62.69 68.70 26.94
C GLU A 138 61.27 68.39 26.43
N ASP A 139 60.43 67.75 27.23
CA ASP A 139 59.05 67.35 26.88
C ASP A 139 58.06 67.74 27.98
N GLU A 140 57.53 68.97 27.93
CA GLU A 140 56.61 69.53 28.94
C GLU A 140 55.21 68.84 28.97
N LYS A 141 54.97 67.79 28.17
CA LYS A 141 53.66 67.12 28.09
C LYS A 141 53.44 66.01 29.11
N ASN A 142 54.49 65.38 29.65
CA ASN A 142 54.33 64.30 30.63
C ASN A 142 55.42 64.31 31.71
N ASN A 143 55.04 64.73 32.91
CA ASN A 143 55.90 64.87 34.07
C ASN A 143 56.02 63.57 34.90
N PHE A 144 55.52 62.43 34.42
CA PHE A 144 55.69 61.13 35.06
C PHE A 144 56.85 60.34 34.48
N ILE A 145 57.66 59.75 35.36
CA ILE A 145 58.72 58.80 35.00
C ILE A 145 58.52 57.47 35.69
N GLU A 146 58.87 56.40 34.98
CA GLU A 146 58.81 55.03 35.48
C GLU A 146 60.23 54.48 35.60
N TYR A 147 60.59 53.97 36.77
CA TYR A 147 61.93 53.45 37.05
C TYR A 147 61.91 52.51 38.24
N LYS A 148 62.99 51.75 38.42
CA LYS A 148 63.18 50.89 39.57
C LYS A 148 63.88 51.62 40.71
N PHE A 149 63.30 51.58 41.91
CA PHE A 149 63.91 52.19 43.09
C PHE A 149 63.66 51.38 44.35
N LYS A 150 64.56 51.53 45.31
CA LYS A 150 64.45 50.89 46.63
C LYS A 150 63.45 51.65 47.52
N LYS A 151 62.75 50.95 48.42
CA LYS A 151 61.90 51.58 49.46
C LYS A 151 62.80 52.07 50.60
N LEU A 152 62.34 53.03 51.41
CA LEU A 152 63.15 53.60 52.51
C LEU A 152 63.68 52.53 53.50
N ASN A 153 62.91 51.45 53.69
CA ASN A 153 63.20 50.38 54.64
C ASN A 153 63.59 49.05 53.96
N ASN A 154 63.86 49.04 52.64
CA ASN A 154 64.11 47.81 51.89
C ASN A 154 65.07 48.06 50.72
N GLU A 155 66.15 47.28 50.62
CA GLU A 155 67.16 47.41 49.55
C GLU A 155 66.72 46.82 48.20
N LYS A 156 65.67 46.01 48.18
CA LYS A 156 65.12 45.46 46.93
C LYS A 156 64.58 46.59 46.05
N LEU A 157 64.86 46.50 44.75
CA LEU A 157 64.33 47.42 43.76
C LEU A 157 62.89 47.05 43.38
N PHE A 158 62.00 48.04 43.39
CA PHE A 158 60.59 47.92 43.01
C PHE A 158 60.28 48.87 41.87
N GLU A 159 59.34 48.49 40.99
CA GLU A 159 58.84 49.39 39.95
C GLU A 159 58.14 50.59 40.61
N LYS A 160 58.58 51.79 40.25
CA LYS A 160 58.14 53.05 40.85
C LYS A 160 57.76 54.04 39.75
N ILE A 161 56.60 54.65 39.92
CA ILE A 161 56.14 55.75 39.08
C ILE A 161 56.26 57.03 39.89
N ALA A 162 57.00 58.02 39.39
CA ALA A 162 57.18 59.31 40.05
C ALA A 162 56.71 60.48 39.19
N TYR A 163 56.05 61.43 39.82
CA TYR A 163 55.77 62.73 39.24
C TYR A 163 56.86 63.72 39.62
N ILE A 164 57.31 64.53 38.68
CA ILE A 164 58.42 65.46 38.86
C ILE A 164 58.06 66.81 38.27
N GLN A 165 58.43 67.87 38.97
CA GLN A 165 58.26 69.24 38.52
C GLN A 165 59.48 70.08 38.84
N VAL A 166 59.87 70.93 37.88
CA VAL A 166 61.03 71.80 38.02
C VAL A 166 60.59 73.20 38.44
N PHE A 167 61.21 73.72 39.50
CA PHE A 167 61.14 75.11 39.89
C PHE A 167 62.39 75.85 39.38
N LYS A 168 62.25 76.48 38.21
CA LYS A 168 63.37 77.01 37.41
C LYS A 168 64.13 78.13 38.14
N GLU A 169 63.42 78.93 38.93
CA GLU A 169 63.96 80.07 39.68
C GLU A 169 65.05 79.66 40.69
N TRP A 170 64.94 78.44 41.25
CA TRP A 170 65.95 77.89 42.18
C TRP A 170 66.79 76.78 41.55
N GLY A 171 66.49 76.41 40.30
CA GLY A 171 67.06 75.23 39.66
C GLY A 171 66.76 73.94 40.43
N TRP A 172 65.61 73.84 41.11
CA TRP A 172 65.22 72.66 41.87
C TRP A 172 64.31 71.74 41.06
N ILE A 173 64.58 70.44 41.14
CA ILE A 173 63.76 69.36 40.62
C ILE A 173 63.10 68.71 41.84
N ILE A 174 61.78 68.84 41.95
CA ILE A 174 61.02 68.29 43.06
C ILE A 174 60.16 67.16 42.53
N GLY A 175 60.21 66.02 43.19
CA GLY A 175 59.39 64.90 42.78
C GLY A 175 58.99 64.01 43.94
N SER A 176 58.02 63.15 43.65
CA SER A 176 57.64 62.06 44.52
C SER A 176 57.08 60.92 43.67
N GLY A 177 56.93 59.73 44.24
CA GLY A 177 56.42 58.57 43.51
C GLY A 177 55.85 57.50 44.41
N PHE A 178 55.08 56.60 43.81
CA PHE A 178 54.49 55.42 44.45
C PHE A 178 55.02 54.15 43.79
N TYR A 179 55.01 53.05 44.53
CA TYR A 179 55.44 51.75 44.02
C TYR A 179 54.25 50.97 43.46
N LEU A 180 54.42 50.31 42.32
CA LEU A 180 53.34 49.58 41.65
C LEU A 180 52.82 48.39 42.47
N ASP A 181 53.66 47.79 43.32
CA ASP A 181 53.26 46.68 44.18
C ASP A 181 52.36 47.11 45.34
N ASP A 182 52.54 48.33 45.86
CA ASP A 182 51.65 48.93 46.86
C ASP A 182 50.24 49.12 46.27
N ALA A 183 50.14 49.50 44.99
CA ALA A 183 48.87 49.60 44.26
C ALA A 183 48.23 48.21 44.01
N THR A 184 49.02 47.15 43.76
CA THR A 184 48.48 45.81 43.55
C THR A 184 47.99 45.14 44.84
N LYS A 185 48.63 45.42 45.98
CA LYS A 185 48.24 44.83 47.28
C LYS A 185 46.85 45.28 47.73
N GLU A 186 46.48 46.52 47.42
CA GLU A 186 45.14 47.05 47.70
C GLU A 186 44.05 46.35 46.86
N ILE A 187 44.40 45.90 45.65
CA ILE A 187 43.52 45.14 44.76
C ILE A 187 43.36 43.70 45.28
N GLU A 188 44.44 43.07 45.75
CA GLU A 188 44.43 41.70 46.28
C GLU A 188 43.49 41.54 47.49
N ASN A 189 43.47 42.49 48.42
CA ASN A 189 42.58 42.44 49.58
C ASN A 189 41.09 42.52 49.21
N LYS A 190 40.73 43.20 48.11
CA LYS A 190 39.35 43.26 47.63
C LYS A 190 38.95 42.01 46.83
N ASN A 191 39.91 41.28 46.23
CA ASN A 191 39.63 40.10 45.41
C ASN A 191 38.99 38.94 46.19
N PHE A 192 39.34 38.75 47.46
CA PHE A 192 38.79 37.66 48.28
C PHE A 192 37.26 37.75 48.44
N ILE A 193 36.73 38.98 48.58
CA ILE A 193 35.28 39.21 48.68
C ILE A 193 34.58 38.86 47.36
N TYR A 194 35.20 39.20 46.23
CA TYR A 194 34.63 38.91 44.90
C TYR A 194 34.62 37.42 44.59
N GLU A 195 35.66 36.68 44.98
CA GLU A 195 35.70 35.22 44.79
C GLU A 195 34.56 34.53 45.54
N ASP A 196 34.24 34.97 46.76
CA ASP A 196 33.13 34.42 47.54
C ASP A 196 31.76 34.72 46.92
N ILE A 197 31.54 35.95 46.42
CA ILE A 197 30.32 36.34 45.71
C ILE A 197 30.11 35.43 44.47
N ILE A 198 31.14 35.27 43.64
CA ILE A 198 31.07 34.44 42.43
C ILE A 198 30.80 32.98 42.78
N TYR A 199 31.44 32.44 43.82
CA TYR A 199 31.21 31.07 44.25
C TYR A 199 29.75 30.85 44.66
N ASN A 200 29.17 31.78 45.42
CA ASN A 200 27.77 31.71 45.84
C ASN A 200 26.78 31.87 44.67
N GLU A 201 27.08 32.71 43.69
CA GLU A 201 26.31 32.82 42.45
C GLU A 201 26.36 31.52 41.65
N LEU A 202 27.55 30.96 41.40
CA LEU A 202 27.74 29.71 40.67
C LEU A 202 27.00 28.55 41.35
N LYS A 203 27.04 28.47 42.69
CA LYS A 203 26.28 27.49 43.46
C LYS A 203 24.77 27.65 43.25
N SER A 204 24.27 28.88 43.29
CA SER A 204 22.83 29.17 43.09
C SER A 204 22.37 28.80 41.68
N VAL A 205 23.14 29.16 40.64
CA VAL A 205 22.85 28.79 39.24
C VAL A 205 22.87 27.27 39.06
N SER A 206 23.83 26.58 39.69
CA SER A 206 23.92 25.11 39.63
C SER A 206 22.71 24.41 40.24
N ILE A 207 22.16 24.92 41.34
CA ILE A 207 20.95 24.37 41.97
C ILE A 207 19.74 24.52 41.04
N VAL A 208 19.53 25.71 40.48
CA VAL A 208 18.43 25.97 39.54
C VAL A 208 18.53 25.06 38.31
N PHE A 209 19.75 24.88 37.80
CA PHE A 209 20.02 23.99 36.68
C PHE A 209 19.61 22.53 36.96
N VAL A 210 19.97 21.99 38.13
CA VAL A 210 19.57 20.62 38.54
C VAL A 210 18.04 20.50 38.67
N LEU A 211 17.37 21.49 39.26
CA LEU A 211 15.92 21.49 39.40
C LEU A 211 15.22 21.51 38.03
N LEU A 212 15.76 22.27 37.08
CA LEU A 212 15.22 22.35 35.72
C LEU A 212 15.38 21.02 34.97
N LEU A 213 16.52 20.34 35.10
CA LEU A 213 16.72 18.99 34.54
C LEU A 213 15.76 17.96 35.16
N LEU A 214 15.54 18.00 36.48
CA LEU A 214 14.59 17.11 37.15
C LEU A 214 13.16 17.35 36.65
N SER A 215 12.73 18.61 36.56
CA SER A 215 11.41 18.98 36.04
C SER A 215 11.20 18.47 34.61
N LEU A 216 12.18 18.68 33.73
CA LEU A 216 12.16 18.16 32.35
C LEU A 216 12.08 16.64 32.30
N TYR A 217 12.79 15.94 33.17
CA TYR A 217 12.73 14.49 33.26
C TYR A 217 11.32 14.00 33.64
N PHE A 218 10.70 14.59 34.67
CA PHE A 218 9.35 14.22 35.09
C PHE A 218 8.30 14.55 34.02
N LEU A 219 8.39 15.71 33.37
CA LEU A 219 7.49 16.10 32.29
C LEU A 219 7.60 15.13 31.10
N SER A 220 8.83 14.81 30.69
CA SER A 220 9.13 13.82 29.65
C SER A 220 8.52 12.45 29.97
N LYS A 221 8.67 11.97 31.21
CA LYS A 221 8.09 10.70 31.66
C LYS A 221 6.55 10.70 31.62
N LYS A 222 5.91 11.81 32.03
CA LYS A 222 4.44 11.96 31.99
C LYS A 222 3.91 11.92 30.57
N ILE A 223 4.54 12.67 29.65
CA ILE A 223 4.20 12.69 28.23
C ILE A 223 4.38 11.30 27.60
N SER A 224 5.51 10.64 27.86
CA SER A 224 5.78 9.29 27.34
C SER A 224 4.72 8.28 27.77
N THR A 225 4.35 8.28 29.05
CA THR A 225 3.30 7.39 29.58
C THR A 225 1.96 7.65 28.87
N TYR A 226 1.58 8.92 28.70
CA TYR A 226 0.35 9.30 28.02
C TYR A 226 0.31 8.86 26.55
N ILE A 227 1.40 9.06 25.80
CA ILE A 227 1.51 8.63 24.40
C ILE A 227 1.44 7.10 24.30
N ASN A 228 2.20 6.39 25.14
CA ASN A 228 2.24 4.93 25.10
C ASN A 228 0.87 4.29 25.40
N LEU A 229 0.10 4.86 26.34
CA LEU A 229 -1.26 4.39 26.65
C LEU A 229 -2.18 4.51 25.44
N ASN A 230 -2.18 5.65 24.75
CA ASN A 230 -3.00 5.89 23.58
C ASN A 230 -2.61 5.01 22.37
N ILE A 231 -1.30 4.82 22.13
CA ILE A 231 -0.82 3.93 21.07
C ILE A 231 -1.26 2.48 21.36
N ASN A 232 -1.16 2.03 22.61
CA ASN A 232 -1.59 0.68 22.98
C ASN A 232 -3.09 0.48 22.78
N ASN A 233 -3.92 1.48 23.14
CA ASN A 233 -5.35 1.45 22.87
C ASN A 233 -5.64 1.34 21.36
N LEU A 234 -4.96 2.14 20.54
CA LEU A 234 -5.08 2.06 19.09
C LEU A 234 -4.73 0.66 18.56
N ILE A 235 -3.58 0.11 18.96
CA ILE A 235 -3.14 -1.23 18.54
C ILE A 235 -4.16 -2.30 18.94
N LEU A 236 -4.73 -2.20 20.14
CA LEU A 236 -5.73 -3.14 20.63
C LEU A 236 -7.00 -3.11 19.75
N GLU A 237 -7.52 -1.93 19.45
CA GLU A 237 -8.70 -1.78 18.62
C GLU A 237 -8.45 -2.23 17.17
N PHE A 238 -7.28 -1.92 16.61
CA PHE A 238 -6.87 -2.43 15.30
C PHE A 238 -6.82 -3.97 15.26
N LYS A 239 -6.27 -4.60 16.31
CA LYS A 239 -6.19 -6.05 16.41
C LYS A 239 -7.59 -6.68 16.50
N LYS A 240 -8.53 -6.05 17.20
CA LYS A 240 -9.94 -6.47 17.23
C LYS A 240 -10.57 -6.36 15.85
N ALA A 241 -10.40 -5.23 15.17
CA ALA A 241 -10.97 -4.99 13.85
C ALA A 241 -10.45 -6.00 12.81
N SER A 242 -9.14 -6.23 12.77
CA SER A 242 -8.51 -7.17 11.84
C SER A 242 -8.93 -8.62 12.04
N LYS A 243 -9.12 -9.08 13.30
CA LYS A 243 -9.50 -10.47 13.57
C LYS A 243 -11.00 -10.75 13.51
N LYS A 244 -11.83 -9.76 13.88
CA LYS A 244 -13.27 -9.96 14.06
C LYS A 244 -14.12 -9.23 13.03
N ASN A 245 -13.52 -8.56 12.04
CA ASN A 245 -14.21 -7.67 11.08
C ASN A 245 -15.16 -6.69 11.77
N LYS A 246 -14.79 -6.19 12.95
CA LYS A 246 -15.58 -5.21 13.71
C LYS A 246 -15.05 -3.80 13.45
N LYS A 247 -15.95 -2.82 13.47
CA LYS A 247 -15.57 -1.40 13.41
C LYS A 247 -14.68 -1.06 14.62
N ILE A 248 -13.66 -0.25 14.38
CA ILE A 248 -12.77 0.34 15.40
C ILE A 248 -13.58 1.35 16.19
N GLU A 249 -13.66 1.17 17.51
CA GLU A 249 -14.21 2.15 18.43
C GLU A 249 -13.17 3.26 18.65
N TYR A 250 -13.46 4.47 18.18
CA TYR A 250 -12.51 5.59 18.21
C TYR A 250 -12.86 6.66 19.25
N GLU A 251 -13.93 6.47 20.03
CA GLU A 251 -14.33 7.39 21.11
C GLU A 251 -13.28 7.47 22.23
N ASN A 252 -12.50 6.39 22.40
CA ASN A 252 -11.42 6.30 23.39
C ASN A 252 -10.05 6.76 22.84
N LEU A 253 -10.00 7.26 21.60
CA LEU A 253 -8.78 7.79 20.99
C LEU A 253 -8.70 9.30 21.21
N THR A 254 -7.55 9.76 21.67
CA THR A 254 -7.35 11.18 22.04
C THR A 254 -6.74 12.03 20.91
N PHE A 255 -6.03 11.41 19.97
CA PHE A 255 -5.38 12.10 18.85
C PHE A 255 -6.30 12.13 17.63
N ASN A 256 -6.50 13.31 17.04
CA ASN A 256 -7.37 13.52 15.88
C ASN A 256 -6.93 12.68 14.67
N GLU A 257 -5.62 12.51 14.48
CA GLU A 257 -5.04 11.68 13.43
C GLU A 257 -5.45 10.21 13.59
N PHE A 258 -5.49 9.71 14.82
CA PHE A 258 -5.91 8.33 15.10
C PHE A 258 -7.42 8.16 14.90
N ILE A 259 -8.23 9.16 15.26
CA ILE A 259 -9.67 9.17 14.99
C ILE A 259 -9.93 9.15 13.48
N SER A 260 -9.25 10.01 12.72
CA SER A 260 -9.39 10.06 11.26
C SER A 260 -8.98 8.74 10.61
N LEU A 261 -7.85 8.16 11.04
CA LEU A 261 -7.39 6.87 10.55
C LEU A 261 -8.39 5.75 10.87
N ALA A 262 -8.94 5.71 12.09
CA ALA A 262 -9.95 4.73 12.49
C ALA A 262 -11.23 4.86 11.63
N LYS A 263 -11.69 6.08 11.36
CA LYS A 263 -12.85 6.32 10.48
C LYS A 263 -12.62 5.79 9.07
N ASN A 264 -11.49 6.13 8.45
CA ASN A 264 -11.15 5.67 7.10
C ASN A 264 -11.09 4.13 7.02
N ILE A 265 -10.51 3.49 8.03
CA ILE A 265 -10.45 2.02 8.08
C ILE A 265 -11.84 1.42 8.24
N ASN A 266 -12.71 2.03 9.05
CA ASN A 266 -14.09 1.57 9.19
C ASN A 266 -14.85 1.64 7.86
N GLU A 267 -14.65 2.69 7.05
CA GLU A 267 -15.22 2.78 5.70
C GLU A 267 -14.67 1.69 4.76
N ILE A 268 -13.36 1.41 4.82
CA ILE A 268 -12.75 0.33 4.03
C ILE A 268 -13.30 -1.04 4.44
N LEU A 269 -13.43 -1.29 5.75
CA LEU A 269 -13.99 -2.53 6.28
C LEU A 269 -15.45 -2.70 5.85
N GLU A 270 -16.24 -1.62 5.87
CA GLU A 270 -17.63 -1.63 5.44
C GLU A 270 -17.77 -1.96 3.95
N LYS A 271 -16.98 -1.29 3.09
CA LYS A 271 -16.93 -1.59 1.64
C LYS A 271 -16.49 -3.03 1.37
N LYS A 272 -15.49 -3.52 2.11
CA LYS A 272 -15.01 -4.90 1.99
C LYS A 272 -16.12 -5.89 2.35
N LEU A 273 -16.79 -5.68 3.48
CA LEU A 273 -17.86 -6.56 3.94
C LEU A 273 -19.05 -6.54 2.97
N GLU A 274 -19.39 -5.38 2.42
CA GLU A 274 -20.41 -5.26 1.38
C GLU A 274 -20.04 -6.05 0.11
N ALA A 275 -18.78 -5.95 -0.33
CA ALA A 275 -18.29 -6.72 -1.48
C ALA A 275 -18.30 -8.25 -1.22
N GLU A 276 -17.90 -8.68 -0.01
CA GLU A 276 -17.97 -10.09 0.40
C GLU A 276 -19.41 -10.62 0.40
N ASN A 277 -20.36 -9.83 0.93
CA ASN A 277 -21.78 -10.19 0.92
C ASN A 277 -22.33 -10.26 -0.51
N LYS A 278 -22.05 -9.26 -1.35
CA LYS A 278 -22.48 -9.28 -2.78
C LYS A 278 -21.93 -10.48 -3.52
N LEU A 279 -20.65 -10.82 -3.30
CA LEU A 279 -20.05 -12.01 -3.91
C LEU A 279 -20.74 -13.30 -3.43
N LYS A 280 -21.03 -13.39 -2.13
CA LYS A 280 -21.76 -14.53 -1.56
C LYS A 280 -23.16 -14.67 -2.16
N ASP A 281 -23.88 -13.56 -2.35
CA ASP A 281 -25.21 -13.56 -2.96
C ASP A 281 -25.15 -13.99 -4.44
N HIS A 282 -24.18 -13.49 -5.22
CA HIS A 282 -23.97 -13.94 -6.60
C HIS A 282 -23.62 -15.43 -6.68
N LEU A 283 -22.72 -15.92 -5.82
CA LEU A 283 -22.36 -17.34 -5.78
C LEU A 283 -23.56 -18.22 -5.42
N LYS A 284 -24.44 -17.75 -4.52
CA LYS A 284 -25.67 -18.46 -4.18
C LYS A 284 -26.61 -18.58 -5.37
N ILE A 285 -26.82 -17.50 -6.13
CA ILE A 285 -27.67 -17.51 -7.33
C ILE A 285 -27.13 -18.51 -8.37
N LEU A 286 -25.81 -18.51 -8.59
CA LEU A 286 -25.16 -19.47 -9.50
C LEU A 286 -25.30 -20.91 -9.01
N ASP A 287 -25.11 -21.17 -7.72
CA ASP A 287 -25.27 -22.49 -7.12
C ASP A 287 -26.70 -23.03 -7.28
N GLU A 288 -27.71 -22.17 -7.15
CA GLU A 288 -29.13 -22.53 -7.24
C GLU A 288 -29.61 -22.73 -8.69
N HIS A 289 -29.06 -22.03 -9.68
CA HIS A 289 -29.64 -22.00 -11.04
C HIS A 289 -28.74 -22.52 -12.15
N ILE A 290 -27.42 -22.61 -11.93
CA ILE A 290 -26.47 -23.11 -12.94
C ILE A 290 -26.03 -24.51 -12.56
N ILE A 291 -26.29 -25.48 -13.44
CA ILE A 291 -25.82 -26.86 -13.26
C ILE A 291 -24.31 -26.85 -13.43
N SER A 292 -23.56 -27.03 -12.35
CA SER A 292 -22.11 -27.04 -12.39
C SER A 292 -21.51 -28.14 -11.53
N SER A 293 -20.32 -28.57 -11.92
CA SER A 293 -19.54 -29.52 -11.14
C SER A 293 -18.06 -29.35 -11.43
N THR A 294 -17.26 -29.57 -10.40
CA THR A 294 -15.81 -29.63 -10.47
C THR A 294 -15.35 -31.05 -10.20
N THR A 295 -14.28 -31.49 -10.86
CA THR A 295 -13.68 -32.81 -10.71
C THR A 295 -12.18 -32.70 -10.45
N ASN A 296 -11.61 -33.77 -9.90
CA ASN A 296 -10.17 -33.98 -9.88
C ASN A 296 -9.66 -34.52 -11.24
N LEU A 297 -8.37 -34.86 -11.31
CA LEU A 297 -7.72 -35.36 -12.53
C LEU A 297 -8.27 -36.69 -13.03
N GLU A 298 -8.82 -37.53 -12.15
CA GLU A 298 -9.44 -38.81 -12.48
C GLU A 298 -10.92 -38.66 -12.90
N GLY A 299 -11.47 -37.44 -12.90
CA GLY A 299 -12.87 -37.20 -13.23
C GLY A 299 -13.84 -37.48 -12.08
N LYS A 300 -13.35 -37.66 -10.86
CA LYS A 300 -14.20 -37.77 -9.66
C LYS A 300 -14.66 -36.38 -9.24
N ILE A 301 -15.95 -36.25 -9.00
CA ILE A 301 -16.61 -35.00 -8.64
C ILE A 301 -16.16 -34.56 -7.25
N THR A 302 -15.64 -33.34 -7.14
CA THR A 302 -15.16 -32.71 -5.89
C THR A 302 -16.08 -31.58 -5.42
N SER A 303 -16.88 -31.01 -6.32
CA SER A 303 -17.90 -30.02 -6.01
C SER A 303 -19.05 -30.11 -7.01
N VAL A 304 -20.26 -29.83 -6.55
CA VAL A 304 -21.49 -29.74 -7.36
C VAL A 304 -22.33 -28.58 -6.87
N SER A 305 -23.05 -27.97 -7.79
CA SER A 305 -24.06 -26.98 -7.45
C SER A 305 -25.37 -27.61 -7.02
N LYS A 306 -26.18 -26.87 -6.27
CA LYS A 306 -27.54 -27.28 -5.91
C LYS A 306 -28.40 -27.56 -7.15
N ALA A 307 -28.26 -26.75 -8.21
CA ALA A 307 -28.96 -26.98 -9.48
C ALA A 307 -28.63 -28.36 -10.09
N PHE A 308 -27.41 -28.87 -9.93
CA PHE A 308 -27.04 -30.20 -10.42
C PHE A 308 -27.72 -31.31 -9.59
N CYS A 309 -27.80 -31.15 -8.27
CA CYS A 309 -28.55 -32.08 -7.42
C CYS A 309 -30.04 -32.11 -7.82
N GLU A 310 -30.66 -30.94 -8.01
CA GLU A 310 -32.08 -30.83 -8.37
C GLU A 310 -32.40 -31.45 -9.72
N VAL A 311 -31.60 -31.17 -10.76
CA VAL A 311 -31.87 -31.72 -12.11
C VAL A 311 -31.62 -33.23 -12.19
N SER A 312 -30.60 -33.74 -11.48
CA SER A 312 -30.22 -35.14 -11.55
C SER A 312 -31.01 -36.02 -10.57
N GLY A 313 -31.55 -35.45 -9.50
CA GLY A 313 -32.25 -36.16 -8.43
C GLY A 313 -31.32 -36.88 -7.44
N TYR A 314 -30.00 -36.70 -7.57
CA TYR A 314 -29.02 -37.24 -6.63
C TYR A 314 -28.67 -36.19 -5.57
N SER A 315 -28.40 -36.66 -4.34
CA SER A 315 -27.89 -35.77 -3.31
C SER A 315 -26.42 -35.40 -3.57
N LYS A 316 -25.95 -34.33 -2.93
CA LYS A 316 -24.54 -33.90 -3.04
C LYS A 316 -23.60 -35.02 -2.57
N GLU A 317 -23.95 -35.70 -1.50
CA GLU A 317 -23.18 -36.79 -0.89
C GLU A 317 -23.07 -37.99 -1.83
N GLU A 318 -24.10 -38.26 -2.63
CA GLU A 318 -24.09 -39.33 -3.64
C GLU A 318 -23.24 -38.95 -4.87
N LEU A 319 -23.21 -37.68 -5.24
CA LEU A 319 -22.45 -37.19 -6.40
C LEU A 319 -20.96 -37.06 -6.11
N ILE A 320 -20.58 -36.56 -4.93
CA ILE A 320 -19.19 -36.32 -4.55
C ILE A 320 -18.41 -37.64 -4.46
N GLY A 321 -17.21 -37.65 -5.05
CA GLY A 321 -16.33 -38.83 -5.12
C GLY A 321 -16.65 -39.80 -6.26
N ASN A 322 -17.82 -39.68 -6.90
CA ASN A 322 -18.22 -40.45 -8.07
C ASN A 322 -17.88 -39.75 -9.38
N THR A 323 -18.01 -40.45 -10.50
CA THR A 323 -17.82 -39.89 -11.85
C THR A 323 -19.17 -39.60 -12.51
N HIS A 324 -19.20 -38.75 -13.54
CA HIS A 324 -20.42 -38.44 -14.31
C HIS A 324 -21.06 -39.65 -15.02
N LYS A 325 -20.44 -40.84 -14.98
CA LYS A 325 -21.07 -42.09 -15.43
C LYS A 325 -22.40 -42.35 -14.71
N LEU A 326 -22.55 -41.87 -13.47
CA LEU A 326 -23.76 -42.06 -12.66
C LEU A 326 -25.01 -41.42 -13.27
N VAL A 327 -24.86 -40.37 -14.09
CA VAL A 327 -25.98 -39.71 -14.80
C VAL A 327 -26.00 -40.00 -16.30
N ARG A 328 -25.08 -40.83 -16.81
CA ARG A 328 -24.93 -41.10 -18.24
C ARG A 328 -26.10 -41.96 -18.74
N HIS A 329 -26.62 -41.67 -19.93
CA HIS A 329 -27.50 -42.57 -20.67
C HIS A 329 -26.69 -43.40 -21.68
N ASP A 330 -27.11 -44.64 -21.93
CA ASP A 330 -26.44 -45.58 -22.84
C ASP A 330 -26.50 -45.20 -24.33
N ASP A 331 -27.36 -44.24 -24.71
CA ASP A 331 -27.58 -43.86 -26.12
C ASP A 331 -26.50 -42.93 -26.65
N ILE A 332 -25.65 -42.37 -25.76
CA ILE A 332 -24.55 -41.50 -26.16
C ILE A 332 -23.36 -42.37 -26.59
N PRO A 333 -22.89 -42.26 -27.85
CA PRO A 333 -21.74 -43.01 -28.33
C PRO A 333 -20.46 -42.74 -27.53
N ASP A 334 -19.64 -43.78 -27.33
CA ASP A 334 -18.34 -43.66 -26.63
C ASP A 334 -17.34 -42.72 -27.33
N GLU A 335 -17.55 -42.40 -28.59
CA GLU A 335 -16.75 -41.45 -29.35
C GLU A 335 -16.80 -40.03 -28.76
N ILE A 336 -17.96 -39.58 -28.31
CA ILE A 336 -18.15 -38.25 -27.71
C ILE A 336 -17.31 -38.13 -26.43
N TYR A 337 -17.28 -39.18 -25.60
CA TYR A 337 -16.47 -39.19 -24.38
C TYR A 337 -14.96 -39.25 -24.68
N ARG A 338 -14.55 -39.98 -25.71
CA ARG A 338 -13.14 -40.00 -26.16
C ARG A 338 -12.70 -38.59 -26.62
N GLU A 339 -13.53 -37.93 -27.41
CA GLU A 339 -13.29 -36.54 -27.85
C GLU A 339 -13.18 -35.57 -26.66
N LEU A 340 -14.12 -35.66 -25.71
CA LEU A 340 -14.12 -34.87 -24.47
C LEU A 340 -12.80 -35.01 -23.72
N TRP A 341 -12.37 -36.25 -23.43
CA TRP A 341 -11.17 -36.49 -22.63
C TRP A 341 -9.90 -36.05 -23.35
N ASN A 342 -9.82 -36.26 -24.67
CA ASN A 342 -8.69 -35.78 -25.48
C ASN A 342 -8.60 -34.26 -25.47
N THR A 343 -9.75 -33.57 -25.54
CA THR A 343 -9.82 -32.10 -25.59
C THR A 343 -9.38 -31.47 -24.26
N ILE A 344 -9.96 -31.90 -23.14
CA ILE A 344 -9.68 -31.27 -21.84
C ILE A 344 -8.29 -31.62 -21.31
N LYS A 345 -7.75 -32.81 -21.63
CA LYS A 345 -6.35 -33.16 -21.33
C LYS A 345 -5.35 -32.35 -22.15
N ALA A 346 -5.72 -31.91 -23.36
CA ALA A 346 -4.93 -31.01 -24.19
C ALA A 346 -5.03 -29.54 -23.74
N LYS A 347 -5.54 -29.26 -22.53
CA LYS A 347 -5.77 -27.92 -21.98
C LYS A 347 -6.73 -27.04 -22.78
N LYS A 348 -7.67 -27.65 -23.52
CA LYS A 348 -8.68 -26.94 -24.32
C LYS A 348 -10.07 -27.06 -23.71
N THR A 349 -10.94 -26.10 -24.03
CA THR A 349 -12.37 -26.15 -23.69
C THR A 349 -13.10 -27.14 -24.59
N TRP A 350 -13.87 -28.04 -23.99
CA TRP A 350 -14.77 -28.94 -24.71
C TRP A 350 -16.22 -28.43 -24.62
N ARG A 351 -17.00 -28.62 -25.70
CA ARG A 351 -18.42 -28.24 -25.78
C ARG A 351 -19.21 -29.35 -26.47
N GLY A 352 -20.38 -29.69 -25.92
CA GLY A 352 -21.26 -30.67 -26.56
C GLY A 352 -22.53 -30.96 -25.76
N GLU A 353 -23.42 -31.75 -26.35
CA GLU A 353 -24.70 -32.13 -25.77
C GLU A 353 -24.64 -33.55 -25.18
N PHE A 354 -25.22 -33.75 -23.99
CA PHE A 354 -25.37 -35.05 -23.36
C PHE A 354 -26.83 -35.37 -23.10
N LYS A 355 -27.19 -36.63 -23.39
CA LYS A 355 -28.39 -37.27 -22.89
C LYS A 355 -28.05 -37.94 -21.56
N ASN A 356 -28.69 -37.49 -20.50
CA ASN A 356 -28.49 -38.00 -19.16
C ASN A 356 -29.78 -38.61 -18.62
N GLN A 357 -29.62 -39.42 -17.57
CA GLN A 357 -30.70 -40.04 -16.84
C GLN A 357 -30.69 -39.56 -15.38
N LYS A 358 -31.86 -39.20 -14.86
CA LYS A 358 -32.06 -38.86 -13.45
C LYS A 358 -32.05 -40.13 -12.61
N LYS A 359 -31.90 -39.98 -11.28
CA LYS A 359 -32.05 -41.10 -10.32
C LYS A 359 -33.38 -41.85 -10.45
N SER A 360 -34.45 -41.16 -10.85
CA SER A 360 -35.78 -41.74 -11.09
C SER A 360 -35.90 -42.53 -12.40
N GLY A 361 -34.90 -42.45 -13.28
CA GLY A 361 -34.94 -43.03 -14.62
C GLY A 361 -35.40 -42.07 -15.73
N GLU A 362 -35.92 -40.88 -15.38
CA GLU A 362 -36.34 -39.87 -16.36
C GLU A 362 -35.14 -39.30 -17.13
N ILE A 363 -35.33 -38.99 -18.40
CA ILE A 363 -34.28 -38.52 -19.29
C ILE A 363 -34.25 -36.98 -19.30
N TYR A 364 -33.05 -36.41 -19.29
CA TYR A 364 -32.85 -34.98 -19.49
C TYR A 364 -31.64 -34.72 -20.39
N TRP A 365 -31.69 -33.62 -21.14
CA TRP A 365 -30.60 -33.20 -22.01
C TRP A 365 -29.90 -31.98 -21.46
N VAL A 366 -28.59 -31.97 -21.57
CA VAL A 366 -27.74 -30.84 -21.19
C VAL A 366 -26.77 -30.48 -22.30
N GLU A 367 -26.60 -29.19 -22.54
CA GLU A 367 -25.45 -28.65 -23.26
C GLU A 367 -24.37 -28.33 -22.23
N ALA A 368 -23.16 -28.87 -22.40
CA ALA A 368 -22.09 -28.76 -21.43
C ALA A 368 -20.87 -28.04 -22.01
N ILE A 369 -20.25 -27.20 -21.18
CA ILE A 369 -18.95 -26.58 -21.43
C ILE A 369 -18.03 -27.08 -20.32
N ILE A 370 -16.89 -27.66 -20.69
CA ILE A 370 -15.94 -28.27 -19.76
C ILE A 370 -14.56 -27.69 -19.98
N GLU A 371 -13.94 -27.21 -18.91
CA GLU A 371 -12.65 -26.53 -18.94
C GLU A 371 -11.66 -27.13 -17.93
N PRO A 372 -10.36 -27.18 -18.27
CA PRO A 372 -9.32 -27.56 -17.33
C PRO A 372 -9.12 -26.47 -16.27
N LEU A 373 -9.04 -26.86 -15.00
CA LEU A 373 -8.61 -25.98 -13.92
C LEU A 373 -7.08 -25.97 -13.89
N ILE A 374 -6.48 -24.80 -14.11
CA ILE A 374 -5.02 -24.61 -14.17
C ILE A 374 -4.57 -23.84 -12.93
N GLN A 375 -3.60 -24.40 -12.23
CA GLN A 375 -2.89 -23.76 -11.11
C GLN A 375 -1.39 -23.91 -11.35
N GLU A 376 -0.65 -22.80 -11.34
CA GLU A 376 0.80 -22.79 -11.60
C GLU A 376 1.19 -23.57 -12.88
N ASP A 377 0.47 -23.31 -13.98
CA ASP A 377 0.62 -23.98 -15.30
C ASP A 377 0.32 -25.49 -15.35
N LYS A 378 -0.14 -26.09 -14.25
CA LYS A 378 -0.54 -27.49 -14.18
C LYS A 378 -2.06 -27.62 -14.11
N VAL A 379 -2.59 -28.61 -14.84
CA VAL A 379 -4.00 -28.99 -14.69
C VAL A 379 -4.15 -29.68 -13.33
N VAL A 380 -5.09 -29.22 -12.51
CA VAL A 380 -5.39 -29.78 -11.19
C VAL A 380 -6.77 -30.44 -11.12
N GLY A 381 -7.56 -30.30 -12.18
CA GLY A 381 -8.90 -30.86 -12.29
C GLY A 381 -9.66 -30.27 -13.47
N TYR A 382 -10.97 -30.45 -13.48
CA TYR A 382 -11.83 -29.93 -14.54
C TYR A 382 -13.08 -29.30 -13.93
N THR A 383 -13.54 -28.20 -14.50
CA THR A 383 -14.81 -27.57 -14.11
C THR A 383 -15.76 -27.59 -15.30
N SER A 384 -17.05 -27.61 -14.99
CA SER A 384 -18.07 -27.71 -16.02
C SER A 384 -19.30 -26.91 -15.63
N ILE A 385 -19.87 -26.24 -16.62
CA ILE A 385 -21.20 -25.63 -16.56
C ILE A 385 -22.08 -26.31 -17.60
N ARG A 386 -23.36 -26.45 -17.27
CA ARG A 386 -24.34 -27.14 -18.10
C ARG A 386 -25.64 -26.34 -18.16
N HIS A 387 -26.23 -26.30 -19.34
CA HIS A 387 -27.54 -25.73 -19.56
C HIS A 387 -28.53 -26.85 -19.88
N ASN A 388 -29.66 -26.89 -19.17
CA ASN A 388 -30.70 -27.88 -19.43
C ASN A 388 -31.45 -27.52 -20.72
N ILE A 389 -31.28 -28.34 -21.75
CA ILE A 389 -31.88 -28.17 -23.08
C ILE A 389 -33.00 -29.20 -23.35
N THR A 390 -33.52 -29.86 -22.31
CA THR A 390 -34.57 -30.89 -22.46
C THR A 390 -35.80 -30.35 -23.20
N ASN A 391 -36.25 -29.14 -22.85
CA ASN A 391 -37.39 -28.51 -23.52
C ASN A 391 -37.08 -28.16 -24.97
N LYS A 392 -35.87 -27.67 -25.26
CA LYS A 392 -35.40 -27.41 -26.62
C LYS A 392 -35.44 -28.70 -27.45
N LYS A 393 -34.93 -29.80 -26.91
CA LYS A 393 -34.95 -31.12 -27.57
C LYS A 393 -36.36 -31.67 -27.75
N LYS A 394 -37.26 -31.44 -26.79
CA LYS A 394 -38.68 -31.81 -26.91
C LYS A 394 -39.36 -31.04 -28.04
N VAL A 395 -39.13 -29.73 -28.14
CA VAL A 395 -39.67 -28.90 -29.22
C VAL A 395 -39.09 -29.33 -30.58
N GLU A 396 -37.79 -29.60 -30.65
CA GLU A 396 -37.12 -30.12 -31.84
C GLU A 396 -37.78 -31.43 -32.31
N TYR A 397 -37.95 -32.39 -31.40
CA TYR A 397 -38.62 -33.67 -31.68
C TYR A 397 -40.07 -33.48 -32.17
N LEU A 398 -40.87 -32.66 -31.49
CA LEU A 398 -42.25 -32.37 -31.89
C LEU A 398 -42.33 -31.66 -33.24
N SER A 399 -41.31 -30.88 -33.61
CA SER A 399 -41.27 -30.18 -34.90
C SER A 399 -41.05 -31.12 -36.10
N ILE A 400 -40.46 -32.30 -35.87
CA ILE A 400 -40.12 -33.28 -36.91
C ILE A 400 -40.98 -34.55 -36.88
N THR A 401 -41.82 -34.74 -35.87
CA THR A 401 -42.70 -35.91 -35.72
C THR A 401 -44.17 -35.56 -35.90
N ASP A 402 -44.98 -36.56 -36.26
CA ASP A 402 -46.44 -36.51 -36.32
C ASP A 402 -47.02 -36.86 -34.95
N GLU A 403 -47.93 -36.03 -34.45
CA GLU A 403 -48.47 -36.16 -33.09
C GLU A 403 -49.24 -37.46 -32.88
N LEU A 404 -49.99 -37.91 -33.89
CA LEU A 404 -50.85 -39.10 -33.78
C LEU A 404 -50.05 -40.40 -33.85
N THR A 405 -49.14 -40.49 -34.82
CA THR A 405 -48.45 -41.74 -35.19
C THR A 405 -47.04 -41.84 -34.62
N GLN A 406 -46.45 -40.72 -34.15
CA GLN A 406 -45.07 -40.65 -33.67
C GLN A 406 -44.01 -41.04 -34.73
N LEU A 407 -44.41 -41.11 -36.00
CA LEU A 407 -43.49 -41.17 -37.14
C LEU A 407 -42.96 -39.77 -37.46
N TYR A 408 -41.97 -39.69 -38.34
CA TYR A 408 -41.55 -38.40 -38.86
C TYR A 408 -42.65 -37.75 -39.70
N ASN A 409 -42.79 -36.43 -39.59
CA ASN A 409 -43.81 -35.69 -40.32
C ASN A 409 -43.35 -35.30 -41.73
N ARG A 410 -44.28 -34.74 -42.52
CA ARG A 410 -44.03 -34.26 -43.88
C ARG A 410 -42.88 -33.24 -43.98
N ARG A 411 -42.70 -32.38 -42.98
CA ARG A 411 -41.64 -31.36 -42.98
C ARG A 411 -40.27 -32.04 -42.91
N HIS A 412 -40.12 -33.01 -42.00
CA HIS A 412 -38.89 -33.76 -41.87
C HIS A 412 -38.62 -34.63 -43.12
N PHE A 413 -39.65 -35.27 -43.66
CA PHE A 413 -39.59 -36.00 -44.92
C PHE A 413 -38.96 -35.18 -46.04
N ASN A 414 -39.44 -33.95 -46.27
CA ASN A 414 -38.94 -33.09 -47.34
C ASN A 414 -37.43 -32.79 -47.22
N THR A 415 -36.90 -32.81 -45.99
CA THR A 415 -35.46 -32.62 -45.73
C THR A 415 -34.70 -33.93 -45.98
N ILE A 416 -35.17 -35.03 -45.38
CA ILE A 416 -34.48 -36.32 -45.41
C ILE A 416 -34.44 -36.93 -46.82
N ILE A 417 -35.50 -36.80 -47.63
CA ILE A 417 -35.51 -37.34 -49.00
C ILE A 417 -34.40 -36.76 -49.87
N GLU A 418 -34.08 -35.48 -49.69
CA GLU A 418 -33.02 -34.81 -50.44
C GLU A 418 -31.64 -35.22 -49.92
N GLU A 419 -31.47 -35.30 -48.60
CA GLU A 419 -30.22 -35.74 -47.97
C GLU A 419 -29.86 -37.17 -48.33
N GLU A 420 -30.82 -38.11 -48.25
CA GLU A 420 -30.60 -39.51 -48.55
C GLU A 420 -30.40 -39.76 -50.05
N LEU A 421 -31.10 -39.04 -50.93
CA LEU A 421 -30.82 -39.10 -52.38
C LEU A 421 -29.39 -38.65 -52.67
N ASN A 422 -28.95 -37.54 -52.08
CA ASN A 422 -27.59 -37.04 -52.27
C ASN A 422 -26.54 -37.98 -51.65
N ARG A 423 -26.84 -38.61 -50.51
CA ARG A 423 -25.98 -39.63 -49.88
C ARG A 423 -25.81 -40.84 -50.81
N ALA A 424 -26.91 -41.36 -51.35
CA ALA A 424 -26.90 -42.49 -52.27
C ALA A 424 -26.19 -42.15 -53.59
N LYS A 425 -26.38 -40.95 -54.15
CA LYS A 425 -25.64 -40.47 -55.35
C LYS A 425 -24.12 -40.47 -55.13
N ARG A 426 -23.66 -39.96 -53.99
CA ARG A 426 -22.22 -39.93 -53.64
C ARG A 426 -21.60 -41.33 -53.52
N ARG A 427 -22.40 -42.33 -53.11
CA ARG A 427 -21.95 -43.72 -52.97
C ARG A 427 -22.21 -44.58 -54.20
N ASN A 428 -22.95 -44.05 -55.19
CA ASN A 428 -23.47 -44.81 -56.33
C ASN A 428 -24.35 -46.01 -55.90
N ASP A 429 -25.09 -45.84 -54.81
CA ASP A 429 -25.99 -46.84 -54.23
C ASP A 429 -27.40 -46.75 -54.82
N TYR A 430 -28.21 -47.78 -54.57
CA TYR A 430 -29.65 -47.72 -54.80
C TYR A 430 -30.32 -46.82 -53.76
N ILE A 431 -31.32 -46.06 -54.20
CA ILE A 431 -32.28 -45.41 -53.31
C ILE A 431 -33.62 -46.13 -53.42
N SER A 432 -34.16 -46.52 -52.27
CA SER A 432 -35.46 -47.16 -52.16
C SER A 432 -36.43 -46.20 -51.50
N PHE A 433 -37.53 -45.92 -52.20
CA PHE A 433 -38.59 -45.06 -51.70
C PHE A 433 -39.93 -45.75 -51.88
N LEU A 434 -40.68 -45.82 -50.78
CA LEU A 434 -41.97 -46.48 -50.70
C LEU A 434 -43.01 -45.44 -50.29
N MET A 435 -44.09 -45.31 -51.05
CA MET A 435 -45.30 -44.61 -50.63
C MET A 435 -46.41 -45.63 -50.40
N LEU A 436 -47.12 -45.47 -49.29
CA LEU A 436 -48.15 -46.38 -48.82
C LEU A 436 -49.42 -45.61 -48.52
N ASP A 437 -50.56 -46.18 -48.87
CA ASP A 437 -51.87 -45.64 -48.53
C ASP A 437 -52.79 -46.76 -48.04
N ILE A 438 -53.60 -46.44 -47.03
CA ILE A 438 -54.55 -47.39 -46.46
C ILE A 438 -55.78 -47.49 -47.35
N ASP A 439 -56.03 -48.68 -47.89
CA ASP A 439 -57.11 -48.90 -48.82
C ASP A 439 -58.48 -48.68 -48.16
N TYR A 440 -59.30 -47.86 -48.81
CA TYR A 440 -60.65 -47.50 -48.35
C TYR A 440 -60.71 -46.85 -46.95
N PHE A 441 -59.64 -46.17 -46.51
CA PHE A 441 -59.61 -45.49 -45.20
C PHE A 441 -60.78 -44.53 -44.95
N LYS A 442 -61.20 -43.77 -45.97
CA LYS A 442 -62.39 -42.91 -45.85
C LYS A 442 -63.66 -43.71 -45.53
N LYS A 443 -63.92 -44.80 -46.26
CA LYS A 443 -65.08 -45.67 -46.01
C LYS A 443 -65.01 -46.29 -44.60
N TYR A 444 -63.81 -46.64 -44.16
CA TYR A 444 -63.60 -47.11 -42.80
C TYR A 444 -63.98 -46.05 -41.76
N ASN A 445 -63.53 -44.80 -41.93
CA ASN A 445 -63.89 -43.71 -41.03
C ASN A 445 -65.39 -43.39 -41.04
N ASP A 446 -66.02 -43.44 -42.20
CA ASP A 446 -67.45 -43.17 -42.36
C ASP A 446 -68.30 -44.23 -41.61
N GLU A 447 -67.84 -45.48 -41.54
CA GLU A 447 -68.52 -46.58 -40.83
C GLU A 447 -68.19 -46.61 -39.33
N TYR A 448 -66.90 -46.53 -38.99
CA TYR A 448 -66.40 -46.87 -37.66
C TYR A 448 -66.03 -45.62 -36.83
N GLY A 449 -66.08 -44.44 -37.43
CA GLY A 449 -65.75 -43.16 -36.81
C GLY A 449 -64.25 -42.87 -36.77
N HIS A 450 -63.91 -41.58 -36.72
CA HIS A 450 -62.52 -41.10 -36.74
C HIS A 450 -61.64 -41.67 -35.61
N GLN A 451 -62.20 -41.98 -34.43
CA GLN A 451 -61.42 -42.58 -33.34
C GLN A 451 -60.87 -43.97 -33.68
N LYS A 452 -61.64 -44.78 -34.42
CA LYS A 452 -61.16 -46.09 -34.89
C LYS A 452 -60.18 -45.92 -36.07
N GLY A 453 -60.37 -44.93 -36.93
CA GLY A 453 -59.39 -44.56 -37.95
C GLY A 453 -58.05 -44.14 -37.36
N ASP A 454 -58.06 -43.31 -36.32
CA ASP A 454 -56.87 -42.90 -35.58
C ASP A 454 -56.13 -44.10 -34.97
N LYS A 455 -56.87 -45.10 -34.49
CA LYS A 455 -56.29 -46.36 -34.01
C LYS A 455 -55.60 -47.11 -35.15
N ILE A 456 -56.22 -47.21 -36.33
CA ILE A 456 -55.59 -47.84 -37.49
C ILE A 456 -54.30 -47.13 -37.89
N LEU A 457 -54.32 -45.80 -37.94
CA LEU A 457 -53.13 -45.02 -38.27
C LEU A 457 -51.98 -45.31 -37.30
N LYS A 458 -52.30 -45.50 -36.00
CA LYS A 458 -51.33 -45.92 -34.99
C LYS A 458 -50.80 -47.34 -35.22
N GLU A 459 -51.67 -48.31 -35.48
CA GLU A 459 -51.24 -49.70 -35.72
C GLU A 459 -50.36 -49.81 -36.97
N VAL A 460 -50.76 -49.18 -38.09
CA VAL A 460 -49.95 -49.11 -39.31
C VAL A 460 -48.62 -48.42 -39.02
N SER A 461 -48.63 -47.30 -38.30
CA SER A 461 -47.38 -46.62 -37.95
C SER A 461 -46.45 -47.44 -37.07
N HIS A 462 -47.00 -48.30 -36.20
CA HIS A 462 -46.22 -49.20 -35.38
C HIS A 462 -45.49 -50.24 -36.24
N VAL A 463 -46.18 -50.85 -37.20
CA VAL A 463 -45.55 -51.75 -38.18
C VAL A 463 -44.42 -51.04 -38.90
N LEU A 464 -44.67 -49.86 -39.48
CA LEU A 464 -43.66 -49.12 -40.22
C LEU A 464 -42.43 -48.75 -39.36
N LYS A 465 -42.66 -48.39 -38.10
CA LYS A 465 -41.59 -48.07 -37.14
C LYS A 465 -40.76 -49.30 -36.77
N GLU A 466 -41.42 -50.44 -36.56
CA GLU A 466 -40.74 -51.69 -36.24
C GLU A 466 -39.97 -52.26 -37.44
N SER A 467 -40.44 -52.03 -38.67
CA SER A 467 -39.72 -52.38 -39.89
C SER A 467 -38.54 -51.44 -40.19
N SER A 468 -38.52 -50.22 -39.64
CA SER A 468 -37.49 -49.18 -39.89
C SER A 468 -36.50 -48.99 -38.72
N LYS A 469 -36.01 -50.08 -38.13
CA LYS A 469 -35.08 -50.02 -36.99
C LYS A 469 -33.63 -49.69 -37.34
N ARG A 470 -33.26 -49.72 -38.63
CA ARG A 470 -31.89 -49.40 -39.04
C ARG A 470 -31.71 -47.89 -39.04
N VAL A 471 -30.49 -47.44 -38.74
CA VAL A 471 -30.14 -46.01 -38.70
C VAL A 471 -30.39 -45.28 -40.04
N SER A 472 -30.36 -46.02 -41.15
CA SER A 472 -30.61 -45.51 -42.51
C SER A 472 -32.07 -45.56 -42.96
N ASP A 473 -32.96 -46.09 -42.13
CA ASP A 473 -34.34 -46.35 -42.53
C ASP A 473 -35.24 -45.34 -41.82
N PHE A 474 -36.04 -44.62 -42.60
CA PHE A 474 -36.88 -43.55 -42.10
C PHE A 474 -38.32 -43.80 -42.50
N ALA A 475 -39.22 -43.82 -41.51
CA ALA A 475 -40.67 -43.91 -41.71
C ALA A 475 -41.35 -42.58 -41.42
N PHE A 476 -42.24 -42.17 -42.33
CA PHE A 476 -42.91 -40.88 -42.33
C PHE A 476 -44.43 -41.04 -42.44
N ARG A 477 -45.16 -40.13 -41.83
CA ARG A 477 -46.56 -39.84 -42.18
C ARG A 477 -46.60 -38.58 -43.03
N ILE A 478 -47.09 -38.72 -44.26
CA ILE A 478 -47.12 -37.65 -45.26
C ILE A 478 -48.34 -36.76 -45.08
N GLY A 479 -49.49 -37.34 -44.74
CA GLY A 479 -50.75 -36.65 -44.46
C GLY A 479 -51.95 -37.60 -44.59
N GLY A 480 -53.01 -37.39 -43.80
CA GLY A 480 -54.17 -38.30 -43.82
C GLY A 480 -53.78 -39.75 -43.51
N GLU A 481 -54.07 -40.64 -44.47
CA GLU A 481 -53.75 -42.07 -44.51
C GLU A 481 -52.48 -42.42 -45.30
N GLU A 482 -51.73 -41.41 -45.75
CA GLU A 482 -50.53 -41.60 -46.56
C GLU A 482 -49.27 -41.69 -45.69
N PHE A 483 -48.49 -42.73 -45.93
CA PHE A 483 -47.20 -42.99 -45.29
C PHE A 483 -46.10 -43.11 -46.33
N ALA A 484 -44.86 -42.90 -45.91
CA ALA A 484 -43.72 -43.11 -46.77
C ALA A 484 -42.52 -43.68 -46.01
N LEU A 485 -41.70 -44.49 -46.69
CA LEU A 485 -40.45 -45.02 -46.15
C LEU A 485 -39.31 -44.75 -47.12
N ILE A 486 -38.18 -44.33 -46.56
CA ILE A 486 -36.88 -44.27 -47.25
C ILE A 486 -35.97 -45.29 -46.58
N PHE A 487 -35.39 -46.20 -47.34
CA PHE A 487 -34.51 -47.23 -46.80
C PHE A 487 -33.43 -47.62 -47.80
N SER A 488 -32.31 -48.10 -47.27
CA SER A 488 -31.18 -48.53 -48.09
C SER A 488 -31.36 -49.98 -48.53
N SER A 489 -31.15 -50.25 -49.82
CA SER A 489 -31.13 -51.60 -50.39
C SER A 489 -29.94 -51.77 -51.32
N VAL A 490 -29.50 -53.01 -51.52
CA VAL A 490 -28.40 -53.36 -52.43
C VAL A 490 -28.92 -53.79 -53.80
N GLU A 491 -30.14 -54.32 -53.85
CA GLU A 491 -30.74 -54.88 -55.06
C GLU A 491 -32.26 -54.65 -55.11
N LYS A 492 -32.82 -54.69 -56.32
CA LYS A 492 -34.25 -54.48 -56.58
C LYS A 492 -35.14 -55.52 -55.89
N GLU A 493 -34.73 -56.78 -55.85
CA GLU A 493 -35.52 -57.85 -55.22
C GLU A 493 -35.64 -57.64 -53.71
N ASN A 494 -34.57 -57.16 -53.05
CA ASN A 494 -34.58 -56.85 -51.62
C ASN A 494 -35.54 -55.69 -51.30
N CYS A 495 -35.60 -54.67 -52.17
CA CYS A 495 -36.58 -53.59 -52.05
C CYS A 495 -38.01 -54.12 -52.08
N LEU A 496 -38.29 -55.00 -53.05
CA LEU A 496 -39.62 -55.56 -53.26
C LEU A 496 -40.03 -56.50 -52.12
N ASN A 497 -39.11 -57.33 -51.63
CA ASN A 497 -39.35 -58.20 -50.48
C ASN A 497 -39.63 -57.42 -49.20
N PHE A 498 -38.92 -56.30 -48.97
CA PHE A 498 -39.20 -55.43 -47.84
C PHE A 498 -40.61 -54.79 -47.93
N ALA A 499 -40.99 -54.30 -49.11
CA ALA A 499 -42.34 -53.78 -49.35
C ALA A 499 -43.43 -54.87 -49.17
N ARG A 500 -43.17 -56.11 -49.62
CA ARG A 500 -44.05 -57.26 -49.40
C ARG A 500 -44.22 -57.56 -47.92
N SER A 501 -43.13 -57.61 -47.15
CA SER A 501 -43.16 -57.82 -45.69
C SER A 501 -44.06 -56.80 -45.01
N ILE A 502 -43.91 -55.51 -45.32
CA ILE A 502 -44.75 -54.45 -44.75
C ILE A 502 -46.24 -54.65 -45.11
N LYS A 503 -46.55 -54.94 -46.38
CA LYS A 503 -47.93 -55.18 -46.83
C LYS A 503 -48.57 -56.35 -46.08
N GLU A 504 -47.84 -57.45 -45.98
CA GLU A 504 -48.29 -58.69 -45.32
C GLU A 504 -48.39 -58.51 -43.81
N GLU A 505 -47.47 -57.81 -43.16
CA GLU A 505 -47.53 -57.50 -41.72
C GLU A 505 -48.76 -56.67 -41.39
N ILE A 506 -49.10 -55.67 -42.22
CA ILE A 506 -50.31 -54.84 -42.03
C ILE A 506 -51.59 -55.67 -42.24
N GLU A 507 -51.65 -56.50 -43.28
CA GLU A 507 -52.79 -57.40 -43.51
C GLU A 507 -52.94 -58.43 -42.36
N ASN A 508 -51.83 -58.88 -41.80
CA ASN A 508 -51.77 -59.80 -40.65
C ASN A 508 -52.19 -59.18 -39.32
N LEU A 509 -52.39 -57.85 -39.24
CA LEU A 509 -53.04 -57.23 -38.08
C LEU A 509 -54.51 -57.67 -37.94
N LYS A 510 -55.11 -58.23 -39.00
CA LYS A 510 -56.50 -58.75 -39.04
C LYS A 510 -57.53 -57.74 -38.53
N ILE A 511 -57.31 -56.45 -38.82
CA ILE A 511 -58.24 -55.38 -38.48
C ILE A 511 -59.42 -55.46 -39.45
N GLU A 512 -60.63 -55.71 -38.95
CA GLU A 512 -61.83 -55.87 -39.79
C GLU A 512 -62.16 -54.59 -40.58
N ASN A 513 -62.46 -54.73 -41.87
CA ASN A 513 -62.94 -53.66 -42.75
C ASN A 513 -64.07 -54.19 -43.65
N MET A 514 -65.27 -54.34 -43.09
CA MET A 514 -66.40 -55.02 -43.75
C MET A 514 -66.96 -54.27 -44.98
N ASN A 515 -66.67 -52.97 -45.12
CA ASN A 515 -67.09 -52.14 -46.24
C ASN A 515 -66.02 -52.02 -47.35
N SER A 516 -64.95 -52.82 -47.25
CA SER A 516 -63.92 -52.95 -48.27
C SER A 516 -64.40 -53.88 -49.38
N GLU A 517 -64.15 -53.51 -50.64
CA GLU A 517 -64.53 -54.31 -51.81
C GLU A 517 -63.49 -55.39 -52.15
N ILE A 518 -62.37 -55.45 -51.41
CA ILE A 518 -61.19 -56.24 -51.77
C ILE A 518 -60.78 -57.28 -50.72
N SER A 519 -61.11 -57.06 -49.45
CA SER A 519 -60.73 -57.94 -48.33
C SER A 519 -61.58 -57.60 -47.11
N ASN A 520 -61.92 -58.60 -46.29
CA ASN A 520 -62.57 -58.38 -44.99
C ASN A 520 -61.65 -57.71 -43.96
N TYR A 521 -60.36 -57.55 -44.28
CA TYR A 521 -59.36 -56.94 -43.43
C TYR A 521 -58.77 -55.67 -44.04
N LEU A 522 -58.16 -54.86 -43.19
CA LEU A 522 -57.38 -53.70 -43.58
C LEU A 522 -56.25 -54.11 -44.53
N THR A 523 -56.13 -53.39 -45.63
CA THR A 523 -55.12 -53.62 -46.67
C THR A 523 -54.50 -52.29 -47.07
N VAL A 524 -53.36 -52.35 -47.74
CA VAL A 524 -52.62 -51.17 -48.18
C VAL A 524 -52.20 -51.31 -49.64
N SER A 525 -52.22 -50.19 -50.34
CA SER A 525 -51.61 -50.07 -51.67
C SER A 525 -50.25 -49.42 -51.53
N ILE A 526 -49.26 -49.93 -52.27
CA ILE A 526 -47.87 -49.48 -52.18
C ILE A 526 -47.32 -49.10 -53.56
N GLY A 527 -46.80 -47.88 -53.67
CA GLY A 527 -45.94 -47.44 -54.76
C GLY A 527 -44.47 -47.51 -54.36
N LEU A 528 -43.68 -48.30 -55.09
CA LEU A 528 -42.27 -48.54 -54.80
C LEU A 528 -41.39 -47.99 -55.93
N VAL A 529 -40.33 -47.28 -55.56
CA VAL A 529 -39.22 -46.92 -56.45
C VAL A 529 -37.95 -47.52 -55.86
N CYS A 530 -37.20 -48.25 -56.67
CA CYS A 530 -35.91 -48.81 -56.29
C CYS A 530 -34.98 -48.74 -57.50
N LYS A 531 -34.16 -47.68 -57.56
CA LYS A 531 -33.27 -47.36 -58.68
C LYS A 531 -31.90 -46.91 -58.18
N LYS A 532 -30.91 -46.89 -59.08
CA LYS A 532 -29.65 -46.23 -58.77
C LYS A 532 -29.88 -44.74 -58.58
N ALA A 533 -29.34 -44.17 -57.52
CA ALA A 533 -29.59 -42.78 -57.19
C ALA A 533 -29.15 -41.78 -58.29
N ASN A 534 -28.17 -42.16 -59.12
CA ASN A 534 -27.69 -41.38 -60.26
C ASN A 534 -28.67 -41.35 -61.46
N GLU A 535 -29.63 -42.28 -61.52
CA GLU A 535 -30.68 -42.30 -62.55
C GLU A 535 -31.85 -41.35 -62.20
N ILE A 536 -31.84 -40.77 -61.00
CA ILE A 536 -32.88 -39.88 -60.50
C ILE A 536 -32.34 -38.45 -60.48
N LYS A 537 -33.02 -37.55 -61.18
CA LYS A 537 -32.62 -36.13 -61.28
C LYS A 537 -32.65 -35.45 -59.91
N ASP A 538 -33.79 -35.50 -59.24
CA ASP A 538 -34.02 -34.81 -57.97
C ASP A 538 -35.09 -35.52 -57.10
N SER A 539 -35.26 -35.05 -55.86
CA SER A 539 -36.23 -35.62 -54.91
C SER A 539 -37.69 -35.48 -55.37
N LYS A 540 -38.00 -34.52 -56.24
CA LYS A 540 -39.35 -34.34 -56.81
C LYS A 540 -39.65 -35.44 -57.82
N GLU A 541 -38.69 -35.81 -58.65
CA GLU A 541 -38.82 -36.95 -59.56
C GLU A 541 -39.04 -38.26 -58.78
N LEU A 542 -38.23 -38.51 -57.73
CA LEU A 542 -38.37 -39.69 -56.88
C LEU A 542 -39.77 -39.77 -56.25
N TYR A 543 -40.23 -38.66 -55.66
CA TYR A 543 -41.56 -38.59 -55.04
C TYR A 543 -42.67 -38.84 -56.07
N LYS A 544 -42.60 -38.16 -57.23
CA LYS A 544 -43.59 -38.30 -58.30
C LYS A 544 -43.64 -39.73 -58.86
N ALA A 545 -42.50 -40.39 -59.00
CA ALA A 545 -42.44 -41.77 -59.49
C ALA A 545 -43.15 -42.74 -58.51
N ALA A 546 -42.94 -42.59 -57.21
CA ALA A 546 -43.62 -43.40 -56.21
C ALA A 546 -45.13 -43.09 -56.11
N ASP A 547 -45.51 -41.82 -56.23
CA ASP A 547 -46.92 -41.39 -56.26
C ASP A 547 -47.67 -41.99 -57.46
N VAL A 548 -47.07 -41.95 -58.65
CA VAL A 548 -47.62 -42.61 -59.85
C VAL A 548 -47.74 -44.12 -59.66
N ALA A 549 -46.72 -44.75 -59.07
CA ALA A 549 -46.77 -46.19 -58.76
C ALA A 549 -47.91 -46.52 -57.78
N LEU A 550 -48.09 -45.70 -56.73
CA LEU A 550 -49.16 -45.87 -55.75
C LEU A 550 -50.54 -45.70 -56.39
N TYR A 551 -50.70 -44.70 -57.26
CA TYR A 551 -51.93 -44.49 -58.02
C TYR A 551 -52.26 -45.70 -58.91
N GLU A 552 -51.26 -46.27 -59.59
CA GLU A 552 -51.41 -47.51 -60.38
C GLU A 552 -51.80 -48.70 -59.50
N ALA A 553 -51.25 -48.82 -58.29
CA ALA A 553 -51.58 -49.88 -57.35
C ALA A 553 -53.05 -49.78 -56.89
N LYS A 554 -53.51 -48.57 -56.58
CA LYS A 554 -54.93 -48.33 -56.25
C LYS A 554 -55.83 -48.70 -57.42
N ASN A 555 -55.57 -48.21 -58.62
CA ASN A 555 -56.45 -48.46 -59.77
C ASN A 555 -56.41 -49.89 -60.32
N SER A 556 -55.34 -50.64 -60.06
CA SER A 556 -55.23 -52.03 -60.48
C SER A 556 -55.91 -53.03 -59.53
N GLY A 557 -56.77 -52.57 -58.62
CA GLY A 557 -57.50 -53.43 -57.68
C GLY A 557 -57.01 -53.40 -56.23
N ARG A 558 -56.11 -52.46 -55.85
CA ARG A 558 -55.63 -52.26 -54.46
C ARG A 558 -54.93 -53.49 -53.86
N ASN A 559 -54.61 -53.47 -52.55
CA ASN A 559 -53.89 -54.53 -51.82
C ASN A 559 -52.64 -55.08 -52.55
N GLN A 560 -51.88 -54.21 -53.21
CA GLN A 560 -50.77 -54.63 -54.05
C GLN A 560 -49.64 -53.62 -54.08
N ILE A 561 -48.49 -54.08 -54.59
CA ILE A 561 -47.31 -53.27 -54.80
C ILE A 561 -47.17 -53.02 -56.31
N ARG A 562 -46.96 -51.77 -56.69
CA ARG A 562 -46.50 -51.40 -58.04
C ARG A 562 -45.11 -50.79 -57.92
N ILE A 563 -44.22 -51.23 -58.79
CA ILE A 563 -42.84 -50.74 -58.86
C ILE A 563 -42.66 -49.90 -60.11
N LYS A 564 -42.01 -48.74 -59.99
CA LYS A 564 -41.59 -47.94 -61.14
C LYS A 564 -40.10 -48.15 -61.42
N ASP A 565 -39.87 -48.73 -62.60
CA ASP A 565 -38.57 -49.03 -63.19
C ASP A 565 -37.89 -47.81 -63.80
#